data_AF-A0AAV9NC51-F1
#
_entry.id   AF-A0AAV9NC51-F1
#
_cell.length_a   1.000
_cell.length_b   1.000
_cell.length_c   1.000
_cell.angle_alpha   90.00
_cell.angle_beta   90.00
_cell.angle_gamma   90.00
#
_symmetry.space_group_name_H-M   'P 1'
#
loop_
_entity.id
_entity.type
_entity.pdbx_description
1 polymer ?
#
loop_
_entity_poly.entity_id
_entity_poly.type
_entity_poly.pdbx_seq_one_letter_code
_entity_poly.pdbx_strand_id
1 'polypeptide(L)'
;MPRSRSNKQKSSLPPPPSTAVPSTFTDGLPVPALLVFDLDYTLWPFWVDTHVTGPVKPAAPVGQFNTAMLDRWGESFAFYDDVPGILAGAKERGIKMSLASRTHAPDLAREMLRGLHVPTLTKSTADTTDTQTENTSDNSKPRNALSFFDTPQIFPGSKTTHFRNLHSKFSKGDPSDSIPYEEMLFFDDETRNRNVEKELGVMFWLVRDGVSRDEVDRGIREWRKRQGYSTLKNQLKGPGAGFKGEEIDENGAESGPAELEG
;
A
#
# COMPACT_ATOMS: atom_id res chain seq x y z
N MET A 1 -6.52 26.35 31.57
CA MET A 1 -6.70 27.57 30.76
C MET A 1 -8.05 27.52 30.07
N PRO A 2 -8.87 28.57 30.07
CA PRO A 2 -10.16 28.55 29.39
C PRO A 2 -9.92 28.62 27.87
N ARG A 3 -10.47 27.65 27.11
CA ARG A 3 -10.35 27.63 25.65
C ARG A 3 -11.29 28.68 25.05
N SER A 4 -10.71 29.62 24.31
CA SER A 4 -11.41 30.59 23.48
C SER A 4 -12.35 29.88 22.50
N ARG A 5 -13.59 30.37 22.36
CA ARG A 5 -14.55 29.89 21.35
C ARG A 5 -14.02 30.28 19.97
N SER A 6 -13.40 29.32 19.28
CA SER A 6 -13.06 29.48 17.87
C SER A 6 -14.34 29.42 17.02
N ASN A 7 -14.36 30.32 16.04
CA ASN A 7 -15.45 30.59 15.12
C ASN A 7 -15.81 29.32 14.33
N LYS A 8 -17.12 29.03 14.19
CA LYS A 8 -17.62 27.89 13.38
C LYS A 8 -17.17 28.06 11.92
N GLN A 9 -16.09 27.39 11.53
CA GLN A 9 -15.86 27.10 10.12
C GLN A 9 -17.00 26.18 9.66
N LYS A 10 -17.73 26.63 8.63
CA LYS A 10 -18.70 25.79 7.92
C LYS A 10 -17.95 24.55 7.43
N SER A 11 -18.27 23.40 8.01
CA SER A 11 -17.77 22.11 7.56
C SER A 11 -18.34 21.83 6.16
N SER A 12 -17.62 22.23 5.12
CA SER A 12 -17.80 21.62 3.81
C SER A 12 -17.46 20.15 3.96
N LEU A 13 -18.39 19.27 3.61
CA LEU A 13 -18.13 17.83 3.57
C LEU A 13 -16.88 17.62 2.69
N PRO A 14 -15.91 16.80 3.14
CA PRO A 14 -14.74 16.49 2.32
C PRO A 14 -15.18 15.87 0.99
N PRO A 15 -14.41 16.07 -0.09
CA PRO A 15 -14.69 15.45 -1.37
C PRO A 15 -14.79 13.93 -1.24
N PRO A 16 -15.52 13.23 -2.12
CA PRO A 16 -15.58 11.78 -2.09
C PRO A 16 -14.17 11.19 -2.20
N PRO A 17 -13.84 10.14 -1.43
CA PRO A 17 -12.50 9.56 -1.41
C PRO A 17 -12.13 9.08 -2.81
N SER A 18 -10.87 9.32 -3.20
CA SER A 18 -10.35 8.89 -4.49
C SER A 18 -10.37 7.37 -4.59
N THR A 19 -10.90 6.83 -5.68
CA THR A 19 -10.86 5.39 -5.99
C THR A 19 -9.62 4.99 -6.77
N ALA A 20 -8.75 5.93 -7.13
CA ALA A 20 -7.50 5.60 -7.80
C ALA A 20 -6.59 4.81 -6.86
N VAL A 21 -5.88 3.84 -7.44
CA VAL A 21 -5.01 2.88 -6.74
C VAL A 21 -3.53 3.17 -7.03
N PRO A 22 -2.58 2.77 -6.17
CA PRO A 22 -1.14 2.84 -6.46
C PRO A 22 -0.80 2.17 -7.80
N SER A 23 0.05 2.80 -8.62
CA SER A 23 0.42 2.27 -9.94
C SER A 23 1.16 0.93 -9.87
N THR A 24 1.92 0.73 -8.79
CA THR A 24 2.66 -0.51 -8.49
C THR A 24 1.77 -1.70 -8.19
N PHE A 25 0.47 -1.49 -7.93
CA PHE A 25 -0.50 -2.58 -7.82
C PHE A 25 -0.95 -3.12 -9.18
N THR A 26 -0.68 -2.40 -10.27
CA THR A 26 -1.19 -2.73 -11.61
C THR A 26 -0.10 -2.89 -12.67
N ASP A 27 1.16 -2.69 -12.32
CA ASP A 27 2.27 -2.73 -13.27
C ASP A 27 2.77 -4.14 -13.60
N GLY A 28 2.15 -5.18 -13.05
CA GLY A 28 2.49 -6.59 -13.30
C GLY A 28 3.82 -7.04 -12.69
N LEU A 29 4.45 -6.21 -11.86
CA LEU A 29 5.72 -6.54 -11.19
C LEU A 29 5.47 -7.07 -9.77
N PRO A 30 6.43 -7.82 -9.19
CA PRO A 30 6.30 -8.36 -7.83
C PRO A 30 5.96 -7.28 -6.80
N VAL A 31 5.10 -7.61 -5.85
CA VAL A 31 4.72 -6.76 -4.71
C VAL A 31 5.02 -7.50 -3.41
N PRO A 32 5.23 -6.79 -2.29
CA PRO A 32 5.40 -7.45 -0.99
C PRO A 32 4.21 -8.36 -0.69
N ALA A 33 4.46 -9.55 -0.13
CA ALA A 33 3.40 -10.46 0.28
C ALA A 33 2.51 -9.87 1.41
N LEU A 34 3.05 -8.95 2.21
CA LEU A 34 2.32 -8.26 3.27
C LEU A 34 2.66 -6.76 3.33
N LEU A 35 1.63 -5.92 3.25
CA LEU A 35 1.73 -4.51 3.60
C LEU A 35 1.30 -4.31 5.06
N VAL A 36 2.13 -3.67 5.86
CA VAL A 36 1.83 -3.33 7.26
C VAL A 36 1.79 -1.82 7.41
N PHE A 37 0.79 -1.30 8.11
CA PHE A 37 0.65 0.13 8.37
C PHE A 37 0.64 0.41 9.88
N ASP A 38 1.28 1.49 10.31
CA ASP A 38 0.85 2.14 11.56
C ASP A 38 -0.54 2.76 11.41
N LEU A 39 -1.12 3.27 12.49
CA LEU A 39 -2.39 3.97 12.50
C LEU A 39 -2.20 5.49 12.54
N ASP A 40 -1.79 6.00 13.69
CA ASP A 40 -1.71 7.43 13.96
C ASP A 40 -0.68 8.09 13.05
N TYR A 41 -1.04 9.21 12.43
CA TYR A 41 -0.27 9.93 11.40
C TYR A 41 0.14 9.12 10.15
N THR A 42 -0.27 7.85 10.05
CA THR A 42 -0.04 7.00 8.88
C THR A 42 -1.33 6.77 8.08
N LEU A 43 -2.38 6.23 8.69
CA LEU A 43 -3.69 6.07 8.04
C LEU A 43 -4.61 7.28 8.25
N TRP A 44 -4.42 8.03 9.32
CA TRP A 44 -5.21 9.22 9.63
C TRP A 44 -4.35 10.33 10.28
N PRO A 45 -4.74 11.62 10.20
CA PRO A 45 -3.90 12.75 10.61
C PRO A 45 -4.01 13.10 12.11
N PHE A 46 -4.07 12.11 13.00
CA PHE A 46 -4.22 12.34 14.44
C PHE A 46 -3.72 11.16 15.28
N TRP A 47 -3.35 11.40 16.53
CA TRP A 47 -3.28 10.36 17.58
C TRP A 47 -4.67 10.04 18.14
N VAL A 48 -5.11 8.78 18.00
CA VAL A 48 -6.43 8.34 18.45
C VAL A 48 -6.61 8.37 19.97
N ASP A 49 -5.54 8.19 20.75
CA ASP A 49 -5.60 8.22 22.21
C ASP A 49 -5.52 9.63 22.83
N THR A 50 -5.24 10.64 22.00
CA THR A 50 -5.02 12.02 22.45
C THR A 50 -6.09 12.97 21.91
N HIS A 51 -6.41 12.87 20.62
CA HIS A 51 -7.31 13.82 19.96
C HIS A 51 -8.76 13.36 19.97
N VAL A 52 -9.01 12.05 19.92
CA VAL A 52 -10.37 11.49 19.85
C VAL A 52 -10.90 11.23 21.24
N THR A 53 -12.11 11.69 21.55
CA THR A 53 -12.76 11.35 22.83
C THR A 53 -14.02 10.53 22.65
N GLY A 54 -13.97 9.32 23.19
CA GLY A 54 -15.09 8.39 23.16
C GLY A 54 -16.35 8.87 23.93
N PRO A 55 -17.52 8.32 23.58
CA PRO A 55 -17.74 7.34 22.51
C PRO A 55 -17.68 7.96 21.11
N VAL A 56 -17.39 7.14 20.10
CA VAL A 56 -17.41 7.55 18.68
C VAL A 56 -18.62 6.95 17.95
N LYS A 57 -19.08 7.62 16.90
CA LYS A 57 -20.18 7.15 16.04
C LYS A 57 -19.93 7.52 14.57
N PRO A 58 -20.51 6.79 13.60
CA PRO A 58 -20.50 7.21 12.19
C PRO A 58 -21.04 8.62 12.00
N ALA A 59 -20.42 9.40 11.12
CA ALA A 59 -20.93 10.71 10.69
C ALA A 59 -22.12 10.56 9.72
N ALA A 60 -22.06 9.53 8.87
CA ALA A 60 -23.12 9.23 7.92
C ALA A 60 -24.30 8.51 8.59
N PRO A 61 -25.54 8.69 8.08
CA PRO A 61 -26.70 7.91 8.51
C PRO A 61 -26.51 6.40 8.36
N VAL A 62 -27.21 5.63 9.19
CA VAL A 62 -27.18 4.17 9.15
C VAL A 62 -27.55 3.67 7.75
N GLY A 63 -26.75 2.74 7.22
CA GLY A 63 -26.93 2.17 5.88
C GLY A 63 -26.23 2.95 4.76
N GLN A 64 -25.69 4.13 5.03
CA GLN A 64 -24.91 4.90 4.06
C GLN A 64 -23.41 4.63 4.18
N PHE A 65 -22.68 4.98 3.11
CA PHE A 65 -21.23 4.93 3.10
C PHE A 65 -20.66 6.00 4.06
N ASN A 66 -19.78 5.59 4.97
CA ASN A 66 -19.31 6.45 6.06
C ASN A 66 -17.80 6.69 5.93
N THR A 67 -17.41 7.92 5.66
CA THR A 67 -16.01 8.32 5.48
C THR A 67 -15.39 8.95 6.73
N ALA A 68 -16.20 9.26 7.74
CA ALA A 68 -15.75 9.93 8.95
C ALA A 68 -16.47 9.43 10.20
N MET A 69 -15.79 9.49 11.34
CA MET A 69 -16.34 9.23 12.66
C MET A 69 -16.48 10.54 13.42
N LEU A 70 -17.56 10.67 14.18
CA LEU A 70 -17.79 11.77 15.10
C LEU A 70 -17.50 11.30 16.52
N ASP A 71 -16.76 12.09 17.27
CA ASP A 71 -16.51 11.84 18.68
C ASP A 71 -17.67 12.36 19.57
N ARG A 72 -17.47 12.31 20.90
CA ARG A 72 -18.42 12.84 21.90
C ARG A 72 -18.83 14.29 21.66
N TRP A 73 -17.91 15.12 21.18
CA TRP A 73 -18.13 16.56 20.99
C TRP A 73 -18.59 16.89 19.56
N GLY A 74 -18.72 15.88 18.70
CA GLY A 74 -19.09 16.05 17.30
C GLY A 74 -17.92 16.47 16.41
N GLU A 75 -16.68 16.33 16.88
CA GLU A 75 -15.49 16.53 16.05
C GLU A 75 -15.35 15.35 15.07
N SER A 76 -14.96 15.67 13.83
CA SER A 76 -14.94 14.73 12.72
C SER A 76 -13.54 14.21 12.46
N PHE A 77 -13.39 12.89 12.40
CA PHE A 77 -12.13 12.18 12.22
C PHE A 77 -12.23 11.20 11.04
N ALA A 78 -11.30 11.26 10.09
CA ALA A 78 -11.29 10.46 8.87
C ALA A 78 -9.89 9.97 8.53
N PHE A 79 -9.78 9.06 7.56
CA PHE A 79 -8.49 8.69 6.98
C PHE A 79 -7.87 9.84 6.15
N TYR A 80 -6.60 9.71 5.79
CA TYR A 80 -6.06 10.42 4.64
C TYR A 80 -6.79 10.03 3.34
N ASP A 81 -6.88 10.96 2.39
CA ASP A 81 -7.76 10.86 1.21
C ASP A 81 -7.52 9.63 0.32
N ASP A 82 -6.26 9.21 0.18
CA ASP A 82 -5.86 8.09 -0.66
C ASP A 82 -6.01 6.72 0.02
N VAL A 83 -6.14 6.67 1.35
CA VAL A 83 -6.16 5.42 2.13
C VAL A 83 -7.31 4.50 1.70
N PRO A 84 -8.57 4.95 1.53
CA PRO A 84 -9.64 4.06 1.09
C PRO A 84 -9.33 3.39 -0.26
N GLY A 85 -8.77 4.12 -1.23
CA GLY A 85 -8.36 3.59 -2.52
C GLY A 85 -7.22 2.58 -2.42
N ILE A 86 -6.22 2.84 -1.57
CA ILE A 86 -5.10 1.93 -1.29
C ILE A 86 -5.62 0.60 -0.71
N LEU A 87 -6.46 0.66 0.34
CA LEU A 87 -6.99 -0.54 1.00
C LEU A 87 -7.86 -1.36 0.05
N ALA A 88 -8.72 -0.70 -0.73
CA ALA A 88 -9.56 -1.36 -1.72
C ALA A 88 -8.73 -2.03 -2.82
N GLY A 89 -7.76 -1.30 -3.38
CA GLY A 89 -6.88 -1.78 -4.45
C GLY A 89 -6.03 -2.97 -4.05
N ALA A 90 -5.44 -2.92 -2.85
CA ALA A 90 -4.65 -4.01 -2.29
C ALA A 90 -5.50 -5.28 -2.10
N LYS A 91 -6.70 -5.14 -1.52
CA LYS A 91 -7.59 -6.28 -1.27
C LYS A 91 -8.06 -6.95 -2.56
N GLU A 92 -8.44 -6.17 -3.57
CA GLU A 92 -8.87 -6.69 -4.87
C GLU A 92 -7.77 -7.54 -5.55
N ARG A 93 -6.50 -7.21 -5.30
CA ARG A 93 -5.32 -7.89 -5.88
C ARG A 93 -4.76 -8.99 -5.00
N GLY A 94 -5.43 -9.33 -3.90
CA GLY A 94 -4.98 -10.37 -2.98
C GLY A 94 -3.72 -10.00 -2.18
N ILE A 95 -3.36 -8.71 -2.12
CA ILE A 95 -2.25 -8.25 -1.28
C ILE A 95 -2.74 -8.27 0.17
N LYS A 96 -2.09 -9.09 1.01
CA LYS A 96 -2.41 -9.18 2.44
C LYS A 96 -2.03 -7.88 3.13
N MET A 97 -2.81 -7.48 4.14
CA MET A 97 -2.58 -6.23 4.87
C MET A 97 -2.70 -6.44 6.36
N SER A 98 -1.93 -5.69 7.15
CA SER A 98 -2.08 -5.68 8.59
C SER A 98 -1.76 -4.33 9.22
N LEU A 99 -2.00 -4.23 10.52
CA LEU A 99 -1.71 -3.07 11.34
C LEU A 99 -0.65 -3.41 12.38
N ALA A 100 0.20 -2.44 12.70
CA ALA A 100 1.05 -2.46 13.87
C ALA A 100 0.99 -1.08 14.53
N SER A 101 0.19 -0.90 15.58
CA SER A 101 0.00 0.38 16.26
C SER A 101 0.24 0.29 17.76
N ARG A 102 0.98 1.27 18.29
CA ARG A 102 1.37 1.36 19.70
C ARG A 102 0.35 2.10 20.58
N THR A 103 -0.79 2.50 20.03
CA THR A 103 -1.76 3.32 20.76
C THR A 103 -2.15 2.72 22.11
N HIS A 104 -2.33 3.59 23.11
CA HIS A 104 -2.88 3.21 24.41
C HIS A 104 -4.40 3.11 24.42
N ALA A 105 -5.08 3.43 23.31
CA ALA A 105 -6.52 3.32 23.16
C ALA A 105 -6.91 2.26 22.09
N PRO A 106 -6.55 0.97 22.29
CA PRO A 106 -6.72 -0.05 21.26
C PRO A 106 -8.19 -0.31 20.91
N ASP A 107 -9.11 -0.20 21.87
CA ASP A 107 -10.53 -0.41 21.63
C ASP A 107 -11.14 0.75 20.83
N LEU A 108 -10.77 1.99 21.16
CA LEU A 108 -11.18 3.18 20.41
C LEU A 108 -10.67 3.13 18.96
N ALA A 109 -9.41 2.73 18.75
CA ALA A 109 -8.87 2.54 17.41
C ALA A 109 -9.65 1.48 16.60
N ARG A 110 -10.04 0.37 17.24
CA ARG A 110 -10.89 -0.64 16.59
C ARG A 110 -12.29 -0.12 16.29
N GLU A 111 -12.89 0.67 17.18
CA GLU A 111 -14.19 1.32 16.94
C GLU A 111 -14.13 2.27 15.74
N MET A 112 -13.08 3.10 15.65
CA MET A 112 -12.81 3.96 14.50
C MET A 112 -12.76 3.16 13.20
N LEU A 113 -11.92 2.11 13.15
CA LEU A 113 -11.77 1.25 11.96
C LEU A 113 -13.05 0.47 11.60
N ARG A 114 -13.92 0.16 12.57
CA ARG A 114 -15.21 -0.48 12.32
C ARG A 114 -16.23 0.47 11.70
N GLY A 115 -16.18 1.75 12.07
CA GLY A 115 -17.13 2.73 11.55
C GLY A 115 -16.71 3.38 10.23
N LEU A 116 -15.41 3.44 9.94
CA LEU A 116 -14.90 3.93 8.65
C LEU A 116 -15.11 2.87 7.55
N HIS A 117 -15.69 3.27 6.43
CA HIS A 117 -15.94 2.40 5.29
C HIS A 117 -14.89 2.57 4.18
N VAL A 118 -14.59 1.47 3.48
CA VAL A 118 -13.71 1.39 2.32
C VAL A 118 -14.55 1.02 1.09
N PRO A 119 -14.37 1.69 -0.06
CA PRO A 119 -15.17 1.43 -1.24
C PRO A 119 -14.87 0.04 -1.83
N THR A 120 -15.86 -0.53 -2.52
CA THR A 120 -15.63 -1.63 -3.44
C THR A 120 -15.19 -1.05 -4.78
N LEU A 121 -14.06 -1.52 -5.32
CA LEU A 121 -13.68 -1.20 -6.70
C LEU A 121 -14.54 -2.06 -7.62
N THR A 122 -15.60 -1.48 -8.19
CA THR A 122 -16.32 -2.13 -9.28
C THR A 122 -15.47 -2.01 -10.54
N LYS A 123 -15.34 -3.09 -11.31
CA LYS A 123 -14.71 -3.06 -12.63
C LYS A 123 -15.45 -2.04 -13.47
N SER A 124 -14.84 -0.88 -13.69
CA SER A 124 -15.32 0.07 -14.70
C SER A 124 -15.11 -0.59 -16.05
N THR A 125 -16.18 -1.13 -16.64
CA THR A 125 -16.26 -1.41 -18.07
C THR A 125 -16.26 -0.06 -18.79
N ALA A 126 -15.06 0.43 -19.09
CA ALA A 126 -14.87 1.34 -20.20
C ALA A 126 -14.93 0.51 -21.49
N ASP A 127 -16.14 0.09 -21.89
CA ASP A 127 -16.42 -0.12 -23.30
C ASP A 127 -17.92 0.06 -23.57
N THR A 128 -18.20 0.76 -24.66
CA THR A 128 -19.51 1.27 -25.04
C THR A 128 -20.31 0.16 -25.73
N THR A 129 -21.57 -0.08 -25.34
CA THR A 129 -22.71 -0.23 -26.26
C THR A 129 -24.00 -0.48 -25.50
N ASP A 130 -25.05 0.23 -25.93
CA ASP A 130 -26.44 0.08 -25.49
C ASP A 130 -26.91 -1.37 -25.58
N THR A 131 -27.21 -1.99 -24.43
CA THR A 131 -28.29 -2.97 -24.34
C THR A 131 -28.86 -2.92 -22.92
N GLN A 132 -30.10 -2.45 -22.81
CA GLN A 132 -30.91 -2.61 -21.62
C GLN A 132 -31.08 -4.11 -21.35
N THR A 133 -30.41 -4.59 -20.30
CA THR A 133 -30.80 -5.84 -19.64
C THR A 133 -30.64 -5.63 -18.14
N GLU A 134 -31.74 -5.91 -17.45
CA GLU A 134 -32.03 -5.52 -16.09
C GLU A 134 -31.22 -6.29 -15.03
N ASN A 135 -31.10 -5.66 -13.86
CA ASN A 135 -31.10 -6.28 -12.54
C ASN A 135 -30.00 -7.29 -12.19
N THR A 136 -28.81 -6.76 -11.86
CA THR A 136 -28.13 -7.18 -10.63
C THR A 136 -27.86 -5.95 -9.78
N SER A 137 -28.79 -5.66 -8.86
CA SER A 137 -28.50 -4.85 -7.70
C SER A 137 -27.45 -5.59 -6.85
N ASP A 138 -26.18 -5.52 -7.24
CA ASP A 138 -25.10 -5.94 -6.35
C ASP A 138 -25.03 -4.89 -5.25
N ASN A 139 -25.84 -5.14 -4.22
CA ASN A 139 -25.95 -4.37 -3.00
C ASN A 139 -24.64 -4.60 -2.22
N SER A 140 -23.51 -4.09 -2.76
CA SER A 140 -22.19 -4.25 -2.18
C SER A 140 -22.16 -3.40 -0.91
N LYS A 141 -22.62 -4.00 0.18
CA LYS A 141 -22.67 -3.37 1.50
C LYS A 141 -21.31 -2.72 1.78
N PRO A 142 -21.27 -1.44 2.23
CA PRO A 142 -20.02 -0.79 2.62
C PRO A 142 -19.23 -1.71 3.57
N ARG A 143 -17.97 -1.96 3.26
CA ARG A 143 -17.11 -2.79 4.11
C ARG A 143 -16.39 -1.90 5.11
N ASN A 144 -16.45 -2.26 6.39
CA ASN A 144 -15.66 -1.58 7.40
C ASN A 144 -14.16 -1.80 7.16
N ALA A 145 -13.36 -0.78 7.46
CA ALA A 145 -11.93 -0.78 7.22
C ALA A 145 -11.20 -1.87 8.02
N LEU A 146 -11.65 -2.18 9.24
CA LEU A 146 -11.05 -3.23 10.06
C LEU A 146 -11.01 -4.59 9.33
N SER A 147 -12.02 -4.90 8.51
CA SER A 147 -12.11 -6.16 7.75
C SER A 147 -11.09 -6.31 6.61
N PHE A 148 -10.31 -5.27 6.31
CA PHE A 148 -9.25 -5.31 5.30
C PHE A 148 -7.91 -5.78 5.88
N PHE A 149 -7.78 -5.82 7.21
CA PHE A 149 -6.54 -6.21 7.89
C PHE A 149 -6.65 -7.62 8.45
N ASP A 150 -5.75 -8.51 8.02
CA ASP A 150 -5.80 -9.94 8.33
C ASP A 150 -5.45 -10.25 9.80
N THR A 151 -4.50 -9.51 10.40
CA THR A 151 -4.07 -9.75 11.79
C THR A 151 -3.66 -8.45 12.51
N PRO A 152 -4.59 -7.49 12.71
CA PRO A 152 -4.26 -6.18 13.24
C PRO A 152 -3.64 -6.24 14.65
N GLN A 153 -2.39 -5.79 14.77
CA GLN A 153 -1.70 -5.63 16.05
C GLN A 153 -1.91 -4.20 16.56
N ILE A 154 -2.84 -4.02 17.49
CA ILE A 154 -3.16 -2.70 18.07
C ILE A 154 -3.08 -2.84 19.59
N PHE A 155 -1.93 -2.46 20.16
CA PHE A 155 -1.66 -2.46 21.60
C PHE A 155 -0.34 -1.73 21.92
N PRO A 156 -0.16 -1.22 23.14
CA PRO A 156 1.13 -0.67 23.57
C PRO A 156 2.25 -1.72 23.55
N GLY A 157 3.40 -1.36 22.97
CA GLY A 157 4.56 -2.26 22.91
C GLY A 157 5.60 -1.80 21.90
N SER A 158 6.67 -2.57 21.70
CA SER A 158 7.61 -2.31 20.60
C SER A 158 7.04 -2.82 19.27
N LYS A 159 7.32 -2.14 18.15
CA LYS A 159 6.93 -2.63 16.83
C LYS A 159 7.54 -4.00 16.52
N THR A 160 8.72 -4.30 17.05
CA THR A 160 9.34 -5.63 16.92
C THR A 160 8.47 -6.74 17.52
N THR A 161 7.81 -6.51 18.66
CA THR A 161 6.83 -7.47 19.23
C THR A 161 5.60 -7.62 18.34
N HIS A 162 5.11 -6.53 17.75
CA HIS A 162 3.99 -6.59 16.80
C HIS A 162 4.35 -7.46 15.59
N PHE A 163 5.52 -7.25 14.99
CA PHE A 163 5.99 -8.03 13.85
C PHE A 163 6.25 -9.50 14.18
N ARG A 164 6.79 -9.82 15.37
CA ARG A 164 6.91 -11.22 15.82
C ARG A 164 5.55 -11.90 15.92
N ASN A 165 4.53 -11.20 16.43
CA ASN A 165 3.17 -11.73 16.49
C ASN A 165 2.56 -11.91 15.09
N LEU A 166 2.76 -10.96 14.17
CA LEU A 166 2.34 -11.07 12.78
C LEU A 166 2.97 -12.29 12.11
N HIS A 167 4.30 -12.39 12.15
CA HIS A 167 5.03 -13.52 11.57
C HIS A 167 4.55 -14.84 12.17
N SER A 168 4.43 -14.94 13.50
CA SER A 168 3.91 -16.15 14.16
C SER A 168 2.49 -16.52 13.68
N LYS A 169 1.63 -15.54 13.37
CA LYS A 169 0.28 -15.80 12.87
C LYS A 169 0.28 -16.31 11.43
N PHE A 170 1.10 -15.74 10.56
CA PHE A 170 1.23 -16.21 9.18
C PHE A 170 1.98 -17.54 9.06
N SER A 171 2.87 -17.87 10.01
CA SER A 171 3.59 -19.16 10.03
C SER A 171 2.84 -20.33 10.69
N LYS A 172 1.65 -20.10 11.27
CA LYS A 172 0.90 -21.15 12.01
C LYS A 172 0.04 -22.06 11.12
N GLY A 173 -0.01 -21.82 9.82
CA GLY A 173 -0.84 -22.55 8.87
C GLY A 173 -0.04 -23.41 7.89
N ASP A 174 -0.52 -23.49 6.66
CA ASP A 174 0.19 -24.11 5.56
C ASP A 174 1.56 -23.41 5.38
N PRO A 175 2.67 -24.15 5.26
CA PRO A 175 3.99 -23.55 4.98
C PRO A 175 4.00 -22.61 3.77
N SER A 176 3.13 -22.84 2.77
CA SER A 176 2.97 -21.96 1.60
C SER A 176 2.32 -20.60 1.91
N ASP A 177 1.64 -20.47 3.06
CA ASP A 177 1.05 -19.22 3.55
C ASP A 177 1.98 -18.41 4.48
N SER A 178 3.13 -18.98 4.86
CA SER A 178 4.10 -18.30 5.71
C SER A 178 4.72 -17.12 4.99
N ILE A 179 4.78 -15.97 5.65
CA ILE A 179 5.34 -14.74 5.11
C ILE A 179 6.66 -14.44 5.84
N PRO A 180 7.82 -14.57 5.18
CA PRO A 180 9.10 -14.18 5.77
C PRO A 180 9.16 -12.66 5.95
N TYR A 181 9.99 -12.17 6.87
CA TYR A 181 10.06 -10.74 7.17
C TYR A 181 10.48 -9.89 5.96
N GLU A 182 11.33 -10.42 5.09
CA GLU A 182 11.81 -9.75 3.87
C GLU A 182 10.68 -9.48 2.86
N GLU A 183 9.58 -10.24 2.93
CA GLU A 183 8.38 -10.08 2.12
C GLU A 183 7.36 -9.12 2.75
N MET A 184 7.73 -8.45 3.85
CA MET A 184 6.92 -7.45 4.53
C MET A 184 7.43 -6.02 4.25
N LEU A 185 6.51 -5.13 3.88
CA LEU A 185 6.76 -3.69 3.77
C LEU A 185 5.92 -2.94 4.81
N PHE A 186 6.59 -2.12 5.62
CA PHE A 186 5.99 -1.44 6.75
C PHE A 186 6.03 0.08 6.58
N PHE A 187 4.86 0.71 6.64
CA PHE A 187 4.67 2.16 6.57
C PHE A 187 4.40 2.73 7.97
N ASP A 188 5.18 3.74 8.36
CA ASP A 188 5.13 4.34 9.69
C ASP A 188 5.75 5.74 9.65
N ASP A 189 5.21 6.68 10.41
CA ASP A 189 5.69 8.07 10.48
C ASP A 189 6.83 8.29 11.48
N GLU A 190 7.00 7.36 12.40
CA GLU A 190 7.90 7.51 13.52
C GLU A 190 9.20 6.73 13.28
N THR A 191 10.27 7.49 13.00
CA THR A 191 11.60 6.95 12.66
C THR A 191 12.16 5.96 13.69
N ARG A 192 11.81 6.08 14.98
CA ARG A 192 12.28 5.14 16.02
C ARG A 192 11.78 3.70 15.79
N ASN A 193 10.69 3.52 15.04
CA ASN A 193 10.13 2.22 14.68
C ASN A 193 10.92 1.51 13.57
N ARG A 194 11.89 2.18 12.93
CA ARG A 194 12.80 1.60 11.92
C ARG A 194 13.60 0.41 12.43
N ASN A 195 13.74 0.24 13.75
CA ASN A 195 14.49 -0.89 14.31
C ASN A 195 13.97 -2.26 13.85
N VAL A 196 12.69 -2.40 13.46
CA VAL A 196 12.16 -3.63 12.86
C VAL A 196 12.93 -4.07 11.62
N GLU A 197 13.50 -3.14 10.87
CA GLU A 197 14.27 -3.43 9.67
C GLU A 197 15.60 -4.09 10.00
N LYS A 198 16.32 -3.55 10.98
CA LYS A 198 17.62 -4.10 11.42
C LYS A 198 17.47 -5.38 12.22
N GLU A 199 16.42 -5.48 13.04
CA GLU A 199 16.25 -6.61 13.96
C GLU A 199 15.58 -7.82 13.32
N LEU A 200 14.69 -7.61 12.34
CA LEU A 200 13.85 -8.69 11.79
C LEU A 200 13.98 -8.86 10.27
N GLY A 201 14.52 -7.88 9.54
CA GLY A 201 14.60 -7.96 8.07
C GLY A 201 13.42 -7.34 7.33
N VAL A 202 12.38 -6.86 8.03
CA VAL A 202 11.25 -6.11 7.46
C VAL A 202 11.77 -4.89 6.68
N MET A 203 11.11 -4.51 5.59
CA MET A 203 11.42 -3.22 4.99
C MET A 203 10.62 -2.10 5.66
N PHE A 204 11.30 -1.12 6.26
CA PHE A 204 10.68 0.05 6.85
C PHE A 204 10.65 1.23 5.86
N TRP A 205 9.47 1.82 5.68
CA TRP A 205 9.23 2.99 4.87
C TRP A 205 8.69 4.14 5.72
N LEU A 206 9.45 5.24 5.77
CA LEU A 206 9.09 6.42 6.54
C LEU A 206 8.05 7.24 5.78
N VAL A 207 6.91 7.48 6.40
CA VAL A 207 5.81 8.29 5.84
C VAL A 207 5.71 9.60 6.62
N ARG A 208 5.91 10.76 5.97
CA ARG A 208 5.97 12.04 6.72
C ARG A 208 4.63 12.72 6.89
N ASP A 209 3.76 12.62 5.89
CA ASP A 209 2.53 13.40 5.77
C ASP A 209 1.30 12.50 5.57
N GLY A 210 1.34 11.30 6.17
CA GLY A 210 0.34 10.27 5.92
C GLY A 210 0.57 9.46 4.66
N VAL A 211 0.01 8.26 4.62
CA VAL A 211 0.20 7.38 3.46
C VAL A 211 -0.64 7.88 2.29
N SER A 212 0.04 8.09 1.17
CA SER A 212 -0.56 8.41 -0.12
C SER A 212 -0.26 7.30 -1.13
N ARG A 213 -0.91 7.34 -2.29
CA ARG A 213 -0.56 6.41 -3.38
C ARG A 213 0.91 6.47 -3.75
N ASP A 214 1.47 7.68 -3.78
CA ASP A 214 2.88 7.89 -4.12
C ASP A 214 3.83 7.36 -3.05
N GLU A 215 3.44 7.39 -1.77
CA GLU A 215 4.19 6.72 -0.69
C GLU A 215 4.19 5.20 -0.88
N VAL A 216 3.03 4.61 -1.18
CA VAL A 216 2.94 3.16 -1.44
C VAL A 216 3.77 2.77 -2.66
N ASP A 217 3.67 3.54 -3.75
CA ASP A 217 4.44 3.29 -4.97
C ASP A 217 5.95 3.40 -4.73
N ARG A 218 6.40 4.41 -3.99
CA ARG A 218 7.83 4.54 -3.67
C ARG A 218 8.30 3.43 -2.73
N GLY A 219 7.52 3.09 -1.72
CA GLY A 219 7.81 1.98 -0.82
C GLY A 219 7.95 0.65 -1.55
N ILE A 220 7.01 0.32 -2.45
CA ILE A 220 7.08 -0.93 -3.23
C ILE A 220 8.24 -0.93 -4.20
N ARG A 221 8.52 0.19 -4.87
CA ARG A 221 9.69 0.28 -5.77
C ARG A 221 11.00 0.11 -5.02
N GLU A 222 11.12 0.65 -3.81
CA GLU A 222 12.32 0.49 -3.00
C GLU A 222 12.43 -0.94 -2.45
N TRP A 223 11.31 -1.57 -2.08
CA TRP A 223 11.26 -3.00 -1.74
C TRP A 223 11.75 -3.87 -2.90
N ARG A 224 11.29 -3.58 -4.12
CA ARG A 224 11.75 -4.29 -5.33
C ARG A 224 13.26 -4.17 -5.53
N LYS A 225 13.84 -3.00 -5.29
CA LYS A 225 15.30 -2.82 -5.37
C LYS A 225 16.02 -3.69 -4.34
N ARG A 226 15.52 -3.71 -3.10
CA ARG A 226 16.10 -4.52 -2.01
C ARG A 226 16.02 -6.01 -2.29
N GLN A 227 14.96 -6.48 -2.95
CA GLN A 227 14.81 -7.87 -3.38
C GLN A 227 15.54 -8.21 -4.69
N GLY A 228 16.21 -7.24 -5.33
CA GLY A 228 16.90 -7.45 -6.61
C GLY A 228 15.99 -7.51 -7.84
N TYR A 229 14.69 -7.23 -7.70
CA TYR A 229 13.74 -7.17 -8.82
C TYR A 229 13.99 -5.98 -9.76
N SER A 230 14.72 -4.95 -9.32
CA SER A 230 15.16 -3.84 -10.18
C SER A 230 16.08 -4.29 -11.32
N THR A 231 16.76 -5.44 -11.15
CA THR A 231 17.73 -5.99 -12.10
C THR A 231 17.10 -6.89 -13.16
N LEU A 232 15.84 -7.32 -13.02
CA LEU A 232 15.16 -8.19 -14.00
C LEU A 232 14.85 -7.48 -15.33
N LYS A 233 14.89 -6.13 -15.36
CA LYS A 233 14.90 -5.39 -16.64
C LYS A 233 16.18 -5.63 -17.46
N ASN A 234 17.27 -6.11 -16.86
CA ASN A 234 18.51 -6.44 -17.57
C ASN A 234 18.61 -7.93 -17.96
N GLN A 235 17.77 -8.83 -17.42
CA GLN A 235 17.77 -10.25 -17.79
C GLN A 235 16.60 -10.65 -18.71
N LEU A 236 15.50 -9.89 -18.75
CA LEU A 236 14.42 -10.09 -19.72
C LEU A 236 14.68 -9.40 -21.08
N LYS A 237 15.78 -8.67 -21.22
CA LYS A 237 16.46 -8.47 -22.51
C LYS A 237 17.44 -9.64 -22.70
N GLY A 238 16.93 -10.80 -23.11
CA GLY A 238 17.78 -11.92 -23.50
C GLY A 238 18.72 -11.53 -24.65
N PRO A 239 19.86 -12.23 -24.82
CA PRO A 239 20.79 -12.01 -25.93
C PRO A 239 20.11 -12.43 -27.24
N GLY A 240 19.61 -11.46 -28.00
CA GLY A 240 18.97 -11.68 -29.29
C GLY A 240 19.88 -11.24 -30.44
N ALA A 241 20.30 -12.22 -31.26
CA ALA A 241 21.02 -12.12 -32.53
C ALA A 241 22.50 -11.67 -32.41
N GLY A 242 23.52 -12.52 -32.59
CA GLY A 242 23.59 -13.60 -33.58
C GLY A 242 23.79 -13.04 -34.99
N PHE A 243 24.81 -12.20 -35.19
CA PHE A 243 25.39 -11.96 -36.51
C PHE A 243 26.73 -12.69 -36.54
N LYS A 244 26.76 -13.87 -37.18
CA LYS A 244 28.00 -14.51 -37.63
C LYS A 244 28.54 -13.64 -38.76
N GLY A 245 29.51 -12.78 -38.47
CA GLY A 245 30.41 -12.26 -39.50
C GLY A 245 31.41 -13.36 -39.82
N GLU A 246 31.42 -13.79 -41.08
CA GLU A 246 32.46 -14.64 -41.65
C GLU A 246 33.84 -14.02 -41.42
N GLU A 247 34.73 -14.84 -40.87
CA GLU A 247 36.16 -14.61 -40.89
C GLU A 247 36.61 -14.93 -42.32
N ILE A 248 36.84 -13.88 -43.11
CA ILE A 248 37.48 -13.99 -44.42
C ILE A 248 38.99 -13.84 -44.23
N ASP A 249 39.68 -14.96 -44.40
CA ASP A 249 41.13 -15.06 -44.52
C ASP A 249 41.60 -14.34 -45.80
N GLU A 250 42.23 -13.17 -45.65
CA GLU A 250 43.03 -12.57 -46.73
C GLU A 250 44.50 -12.94 -46.59
N ASN A 251 44.84 -14.13 -47.11
CA ASN A 251 46.19 -14.45 -47.58
C ASN A 251 46.05 -15.00 -49.01
N GLY A 252 46.14 -14.10 -49.98
CA GLY A 252 46.07 -14.44 -51.41
C GLY A 252 46.94 -13.48 -52.20
N ALA A 253 48.13 -13.99 -52.55
CA ALA A 253 49.11 -13.30 -53.37
C ALA A 253 48.56 -12.90 -54.74
N GLU A 254 48.93 -11.70 -55.21
CA GLU A 254 48.92 -11.39 -56.63
C GLU A 254 50.29 -10.87 -57.06
N SER A 255 50.99 -11.76 -57.77
CA SER A 255 52.18 -11.49 -58.57
C SER A 255 51.77 -10.82 -59.89
N GLY A 256 52.39 -9.69 -60.22
CA GLY A 256 52.34 -9.08 -61.55
C GLY A 256 53.59 -8.23 -61.81
N PRO A 257 54.11 -8.15 -63.06
CA PRO A 257 55.55 -8.19 -63.32
C PRO A 257 56.22 -6.85 -63.67
N ALA A 258 57.55 -6.88 -63.56
CA ALA A 258 58.62 -6.36 -64.45
C ALA A 258 58.39 -5.02 -65.19
N GLU A 259 59.24 -4.01 -64.99
CA GLU A 259 60.41 -3.61 -65.81
C GLU A 259 60.50 -2.07 -65.59
N LEU A 260 61.57 -1.29 -65.75
CA LEU A 260 62.99 -1.38 -66.10
C LEU A 260 63.55 0.04 -65.87
N GLU A 261 64.86 0.11 -65.62
CA GLU A 261 65.77 1.25 -65.87
C GLU A 261 65.72 2.52 -65.02
N GLY A 262 66.91 2.90 -64.54
CA GLY A 262 67.26 4.20 -63.99
C GLY A 262 68.28 4.13 -62.87
#